data_AF-A0A7X7U520-F1
#
_entry.id   AF-A0A7X7U520-F1
#
_cell.length_a   1.000
_cell.length_b   1.000
_cell.length_c   1.000
_cell.angle_alpha   90.00
_cell.angle_beta   90.00
_cell.angle_gamma   90.00
#
_symmetry.space_group_name_H-M   'P 1'
#
loop_
_entity.id
_entity.type
_entity.pdbx_description
1 polymer ?
#
loop_
_entity_poly.entity_id
_entity_poly.type
_entity_poly.pdbx_seq_one_letter_code
_entity_poly.pdbx_strand_id
1 'polypeptide(L)' 'MTERNLKARIQKGVFVLDGAMGTQLIARGVEAGRCNDWLNVELPNMVLDVHKAYIDAGSDAIIT' A
#
# COMPACT_ATOMS: atom_id res chain seq x y z
N MET A 1 -3.29 -4.50 -17.08
CA MET A 1 -4.19 -3.33 -17.07
C MET A 1 -5.25 -3.60 -16.03
N THR A 2 -5.24 -2.89 -14.90
CA THR A 2 -6.15 -3.16 -13.77
C THR A 2 -7.58 -2.82 -14.17
N GLU A 3 -8.53 -3.72 -13.93
CA GLU A 3 -9.94 -3.45 -14.19
C GLU A 3 -10.42 -2.32 -13.27
N ARG A 4 -10.80 -1.18 -13.85
CA ARG A 4 -11.20 0.02 -13.10
C ARG A 4 -12.59 -0.09 -12.45
N ASN A 5 -13.32 -1.18 -12.69
CA ASN A 5 -14.61 -1.44 -12.07
C ASN A 5 -14.45 -2.42 -10.89
N LEU A 6 -14.39 -1.86 -9.67
CA LEU A 6 -14.20 -2.63 -8.44
C LEU A 6 -15.27 -3.71 -8.25
N LYS A 7 -16.54 -3.38 -8.50
CA LYS A 7 -17.66 -4.34 -8.38
C LYS A 7 -17.46 -5.53 -9.31
N ALA A 8 -17.12 -5.27 -10.57
CA ALA A 8 -16.86 -6.32 -11.55
C ALA A 8 -15.65 -7.18 -11.15
N ARG A 9 -14.57 -6.58 -10.63
CA ARG A 9 -13.37 -7.31 -10.18
C ARG A 9 -13.66 -8.21 -8.96
N ILE A 10 -14.42 -7.73 -7.97
CA ILE A 10 -14.79 -8.52 -6.79
C ILE A 10 -15.68 -9.71 -7.17
N GLN A 11 -16.57 -9.56 -8.16
CA GLN A 11 -17.42 -10.65 -8.62
C GLN A 11 -16.64 -11.81 -9.30
N LYS A 12 -15.40 -11.58 -9.72
CA LYS A 12 -14.56 -12.61 -10.38
C LYS A 12 -13.88 -13.57 -9.39
N GLY A 13 -13.93 -13.30 -8.09
CA GLY A 13 -13.34 -14.16 -7.06
C GLY A 13 -12.74 -13.37 -5.91
N VAL A 14 -11.82 -14.00 -5.18
CA VAL A 14 -11.12 -13.36 -4.04
C VAL A 14 -10.47 -12.06 -4.50
N PHE A 15 -10.59 -11.04 -3.65
CA PHE A 15 -10.01 -9.72 -3.83
C PHE A 15 -9.13 -9.43 -2.62
N VAL A 16 -7.84 -9.25 -2.85
CA VAL A 16 -6.82 -9.13 -1.80
C VAL A 16 -6.45 -7.66 -1.62
N LEU A 17 -6.64 -7.13 -0.42
CA LEU A 17 -6.14 -5.81 -0.04
C LEU A 17 -4.68 -5.89 0.44
N ASP A 18 -4.06 -4.73 0.61
CA ASP A 18 -2.72 -4.61 1.16
C ASP A 18 -2.68 -4.83 2.69
N GLY A 19 -1.46 -4.84 3.23
CA GLY A 19 -1.20 -4.95 4.66
C GLY A 19 -1.04 -3.58 5.33
N ALA A 20 -0.44 -3.58 6.51
CA ALA A 20 -0.22 -2.36 7.28
C ALA A 20 0.83 -1.43 6.63
N MET A 21 0.52 -0.13 6.57
CA MET A 21 1.45 0.90 6.11
C MET A 21 2.48 1.27 7.19
N GLY A 22 2.01 1.62 8.40
CA GLY A 22 2.85 2.15 9.47
C GLY A 22 3.95 1.20 9.94
N THR A 23 3.63 -0.09 10.15
CA THR A 23 4.64 -1.07 10.58
C THR A 23 5.68 -1.35 9.49
N GLN A 24 5.30 -1.26 8.21
CA GLN A 24 6.22 -1.40 7.08
C GLN A 24 7.15 -0.20 6.90
N LEU A 25 6.68 1.00 7.22
CA LEU A 25 7.53 2.20 7.31
C LEU A 25 8.52 2.09 8.46
N ILE A 26 8.08 1.64 9.63
CA ILE A 26 8.96 1.43 10.79
C ILE A 26 10.03 0.39 10.47
N ALA A 27 9.67 -0.72 9.82
CA ALA A 27 10.62 -1.74 9.36
C ALA A 27 11.65 -1.20 8.35
N ARG A 28 11.35 -0.10 7.67
CA ARG A 28 12.23 0.61 6.72
C ARG A 28 12.98 1.79 7.34
N GLY A 29 12.92 1.93 8.67
CA GLY A 29 13.71 2.92 9.43
C GLY A 29 12.97 4.20 9.81
N VAL A 30 11.64 4.28 9.59
CA VAL A 30 10.85 5.41 10.12
C VAL A 30 10.68 5.26 11.62
N GLU A 31 10.94 6.34 12.36
CA GLU A 31 10.71 6.37 13.80
C GLU A 31 9.22 6.18 14.14
N ALA A 32 8.93 5.35 15.13
CA ALA A 32 7.58 5.13 15.60
C ALA A 32 6.97 6.42 16.17
N GLY A 33 5.69 6.67 15.88
CA GLY A 33 4.98 7.87 16.33
C GLY A 33 5.11 9.08 15.40
N ARG A 34 5.92 8.99 14.33
CA ARG A 34 5.89 10.00 13.25
C ARG A 34 4.56 9.96 12.49
N CYS A 35 4.15 11.12 11.96
CA CYS A 35 2.97 11.23 11.12
C CYS A 35 3.24 10.57 9.75
N ASN A 36 2.54 9.46 9.46
CA ASN A 36 2.72 8.73 8.21
C ASN A 36 2.33 9.57 6.99
N ASP A 37 1.25 10.35 7.09
CA ASP A 37 0.77 11.16 5.97
C ASP A 37 1.80 12.21 5.54
N TRP A 38 2.58 12.74 6.49
CA TRP A 38 3.65 13.69 6.21
C TRP A 38 4.81 13.06 5.41
N LEU A 39 5.00 11.75 5.51
CA LEU A 39 6.03 11.04 4.76
C LEU A 39 5.75 11.00 3.26
N ASN A 40 4.51 11.24 2.83
CA ASN A 40 4.20 11.46 1.42
C ASN A 40 4.91 12.71 0.86
N VAL A 41 5.21 13.69 1.70
CA VAL A 41 5.95 14.90 1.33
C VAL A 41 7.44 14.73 1.55
N GLU A 42 7.83 14.20 2.72
CA GLU A 42 9.24 14.14 3.13
C GLU A 42 10.01 12.98 2.52
N LEU A 43 9.39 11.80 2.42
CA LEU A 43 10.01 10.55 1.96
C LEU A 43 9.09 9.79 0.97
N PRO A 44 8.62 10.43 -0.14
CA PRO A 44 7.63 9.84 -1.05
C PRO A 44 8.08 8.50 -1.65
N ASN A 45 9.36 8.35 -1.94
CA ASN A 45 9.91 7.09 -2.48
C ASN A 45 9.76 5.94 -1.49
N MET A 46 9.88 6.19 -0.18
CA MET A 46 9.71 5.16 0.83
C MET A 46 8.26 4.68 0.92
N VAL A 47 7.29 5.59 0.80
CA VAL A 47 5.87 5.24 0.74
C VAL A 47 5.57 4.44 -0.53
N LEU A 48 6.09 4.89 -1.68
CA LEU A 48 5.96 4.19 -2.96
C LEU A 48 6.52 2.76 -2.90
N ASP A 49 7.65 2.57 -2.24
CA ASP A 49 8.29 1.24 -2.14
C ASP A 49 7.49 0.27 -1.26
N VAL A 50 6.77 0.77 -0.24
CA VAL A 50 5.84 -0.07 0.53
C VAL A 50 4.64 -0.49 -0.33
N HIS A 51 4.02 0.44 -1.07
CA HIS A 51 2.93 0.11 -1.98
C HIS A 51 3.36 -0.88 -3.06
N LYS A 52 4.53 -0.69 -3.66
CA LYS A 52 5.11 -1.63 -4.65
C LYS A 52 5.27 -3.02 -4.05
N ALA A 53 5.81 -3.12 -2.83
CA ALA A 53 5.97 -4.40 -2.16
C ALA A 53 4.63 -5.15 -1.98
N TYR A 54 3.52 -4.45 -1.73
CA TYR A 54 2.20 -5.08 -1.66
C TYR A 54 1.67 -5.51 -3.02
N ILE A 55 1.85 -4.70 -4.06
CA ILE A 55 1.49 -5.09 -5.44
C ILE A 55 2.31 -6.31 -5.89
N ASP A 56 3.61 -6.32 -5.63
CA ASP A 56 4.51 -7.43 -5.98
C ASP A 56 4.18 -8.70 -5.18
N ALA A 57 3.64 -8.57 -3.97
CA ALA A 57 3.12 -9.67 -3.16
C ALA A 57 1.74 -10.18 -3.63
N GLY A 58 1.10 -9.51 -4.59
CA GLY A 58 -0.16 -9.94 -5.20
C GLY A 58 -1.41 -9.24 -4.68
N SER A 59 -1.29 -8.09 -3.99
CA SER A 59 -2.46 -7.27 -3.64
C SER A 59 -3.16 -6.77 -4.91
N ASP A 60 -4.49 -6.87 -4.94
CA ASP A 60 -5.34 -6.34 -6.02
C ASP A 60 -5.55 -4.83 -5.90
N ALA A 61 -5.45 -4.29 -4.68
CA ALA A 61 -5.53 -2.86 -4.39
C ALA A 61 -4.68 -2.50 -3.17
N ILE A 62 -4.36 -1.21 -3.09
CA ILE A 62 -3.62 -0.58 -2.00
C ILE A 62 -4.46 0.56 -1.41
N ILE A 63 -4.24 0.89 -0.14
CA ILE A 63 -4.90 1.99 0.56
C ILE A 63 -3.96 3.20 0.60
N THR A 64 -4.50 4.39 0.30
CA THR A 64 -3.79 5.68 0.40
C THR A 64 -3.90 6.29 1.78
#